data_AF-A0A382FS30-F1
#
_entry.id   AF-A0A382FS30-F1
#
_cell.length_a   1.000
_cell.length_b   1.000
_cell.length_c   1.000
_cell.angle_alpha   90.00
_cell.angle_beta   90.00
_cell.angle_gamma   90.00
#
_symmetry.space_group_name_H-M   'P 1'
#
loop_
_entity.id
_entity.type
_entity.pdbx_description
1 polymer ?
#
loop_
_entity_poly.entity_id
_entity_poly.type
_entity_poly.pdbx_seq_one_letter_code
_entity_poly.pdbx_strand_id
1 'polypeptide(L)'
;MITWWELILDKIVWAVVIMASLIFYKRWSVRSITRQVKGYLSVTLAEHRNKAAELVGQGVEERLTGVKEELRLALADVVRAEAAQDIAETATKAKSDFLSKMSHEIRTPINGIIGSLDLINPDELTPLQAEDVNRAIISSNRLLGIINQILDFAKIEASEIEYQSQPFDLGQVVQDVVDVLAPQATDKGLKLISEFGSDLITGRRGDQQKIHQVLLNLVEN
;
A
#
# COMPACT_ATOMS: atom_id res chain seq x y z
N MET A 1 -73.81 -87.52 38.09
CA MET A 1 -74.60 -86.79 37.08
C MET A 1 -74.05 -85.38 37.02
N ILE A 2 -73.29 -85.04 35.97
CA ILE A 2 -72.81 -83.67 35.74
C ILE A 2 -74.02 -82.86 35.26
N THR A 3 -74.30 -81.73 35.90
CA THR A 3 -75.45 -80.89 35.55
C THR A 3 -75.12 -80.04 34.34
N TRP A 4 -76.09 -79.74 33.48
CA TRP A 4 -75.86 -79.02 32.20
C TRP A 4 -75.22 -77.64 32.38
N TRP A 5 -75.37 -77.02 33.56
CA TRP A 5 -74.73 -75.75 33.93
C TRP A 5 -73.22 -75.87 34.17
N GLU A 6 -72.72 -77.00 34.69
CA GLU A 6 -71.28 -77.21 34.92
C GLU A 6 -70.49 -77.25 33.59
N LEU A 7 -71.08 -77.83 32.54
CA LEU A 7 -70.49 -77.83 31.19
C LEU A 7 -70.44 -76.45 30.55
N ILE A 8 -71.40 -75.58 30.85
CA ILE A 8 -71.43 -74.19 30.36
C ILE A 8 -70.38 -73.35 31.08
N LEU A 9 -70.26 -73.52 32.39
CA LEU A 9 -69.27 -72.81 33.21
C LEU A 9 -67.84 -73.11 32.75
N ASP A 10 -67.52 -74.39 32.48
CA ASP A 10 -66.20 -74.82 32.00
C ASP A 10 -65.84 -74.18 30.64
N LYS A 11 -66.79 -74.13 29.69
CA LYS A 11 -66.58 -73.48 28.40
C LYS A 11 -66.31 -71.97 28.53
N ILE A 12 -66.98 -71.29 29.45
CA ILE A 12 -66.75 -69.86 29.72
C ILE A 12 -65.34 -69.65 30.31
N VAL A 13 -64.92 -70.51 31.24
CA VAL A 13 -63.58 -70.45 31.84
C VAL A 13 -62.50 -70.62 30.76
N TRP A 14 -62.62 -71.63 29.89
CA TRP A 14 -61.68 -71.82 28.78
C TRP A 14 -61.68 -70.67 27.78
N ALA A 15 -62.83 -70.07 27.47
CA ALA A 15 -62.92 -68.90 26.59
C ALA A 15 -62.17 -67.68 27.18
N VAL A 16 -62.28 -67.44 28.48
CA VAL A 16 -61.56 -66.35 29.17
C VAL A 16 -60.05 -66.61 29.18
N VAL A 17 -59.61 -67.85 29.46
CA VAL A 17 -58.18 -68.23 29.44
C VAL A 17 -57.56 -68.03 28.06
N ILE A 18 -58.27 -68.45 27.00
CA ILE A 18 -57.81 -68.26 25.61
C ILE A 18 -57.73 -66.76 25.28
N MET A 19 -58.75 -65.98 25.65
CA MET A 19 -58.77 -64.54 25.40
C MET A 19 -57.62 -63.81 26.12
N ALA A 20 -57.38 -64.14 27.39
CA ALA A 20 -56.27 -63.59 28.17
C ALA A 20 -54.90 -63.97 27.57
N SER A 21 -54.75 -65.21 27.10
CA SER A 21 -53.53 -65.69 26.44
C SER A 21 -53.27 -64.96 25.12
N LEU A 22 -54.31 -64.72 24.32
CA LEU A 22 -54.20 -63.95 23.06
C LEU A 22 -53.83 -62.49 23.32
N ILE A 23 -54.43 -61.85 24.34
CA ILE A 23 -54.09 -60.48 24.75
C ILE A 23 -52.64 -60.42 25.23
N PHE A 24 -52.23 -61.38 26.06
CA PHE A 24 -50.85 -61.47 26.54
C PHE A 24 -49.87 -61.67 25.38
N TYR A 25 -50.14 -62.60 24.47
CA TYR A 25 -49.32 -62.86 23.31
C TYR A 25 -49.20 -61.64 22.39
N LYS A 26 -50.31 -60.95 22.08
CA LYS A 26 -50.31 -59.72 21.29
C LYS A 26 -49.50 -58.62 21.98
N ARG A 27 -49.64 -58.46 23.30
CA ARG A 27 -48.89 -57.45 24.08
C ARG A 27 -47.40 -57.79 24.17
N TRP A 28 -47.08 -59.07 24.34
CA TRP A 28 -45.70 -59.57 24.37
C TRP A 28 -45.02 -59.40 23.01
N SER A 29 -45.71 -59.75 21.91
CA SER A 29 -45.22 -59.60 20.53
C SER A 29 -44.98 -58.13 20.16
N VAL A 30 -45.91 -57.22 20.48
CA VAL A 30 -45.71 -55.78 20.23
C VAL A 30 -44.52 -55.24 21.04
N ARG A 31 -44.36 -55.67 22.30
CA ARG A 31 -43.22 -55.28 23.15
C ARG A 31 -41.88 -55.83 22.65
N SER A 32 -41.85 -57.07 22.16
CA SER A 32 -40.62 -57.66 21.64
C SER A 32 -40.19 -57.01 20.33
N ILE A 33 -41.14 -56.75 19.42
CA ILE A 33 -40.89 -56.05 18.16
C ILE A 33 -40.42 -54.62 18.42
N THR A 34 -41.12 -53.86 19.27
CA THR A 34 -40.71 -52.48 19.62
C THR A 34 -39.33 -52.44 20.27
N ARG A 35 -38.97 -53.42 21.11
CA ARG A 35 -37.63 -53.52 21.69
C ARG A 35 -36.56 -53.80 20.64
N GLN A 36 -36.83 -54.71 19.68
CA GLN A 36 -35.91 -55.01 18.59
C GLN A 36 -35.73 -53.81 17.65
N VAL A 37 -36.83 -53.17 17.22
CA VAL A 37 -36.80 -51.98 16.36
C VAL A 37 -36.07 -50.83 17.04
N LYS A 38 -36.33 -50.58 18.33
CA LYS A 38 -35.64 -49.53 19.10
C LYS A 38 -34.15 -49.82 19.24
N GLY A 39 -33.76 -51.09 19.46
CA GLY A 39 -32.37 -51.51 19.49
C GLY A 39 -31.66 -51.27 18.16
N TYR A 40 -32.24 -51.77 17.07
CA TYR A 40 -31.70 -51.59 15.72
C TYR A 40 -31.57 -50.11 15.35
N LEU A 41 -32.62 -49.31 15.59
CA LEU A 41 -32.63 -47.87 15.30
C LEU A 41 -31.60 -47.10 16.14
N SER A 42 -31.38 -47.47 17.40
CA SER A 42 -30.39 -46.80 18.25
C SER A 42 -28.95 -47.02 17.79
N VAL A 43 -28.65 -48.21 17.27
CA VAL A 43 -27.33 -48.56 16.74
C VAL A 43 -27.09 -47.85 15.41
N THR A 44 -28.04 -47.90 14.48
CA THR A 44 -27.88 -47.25 13.17
C THR A 44 -27.82 -45.73 13.27
N LEU A 45 -28.63 -45.10 14.14
CA LEU A 45 -28.53 -43.66 14.40
C LEU A 45 -27.17 -43.28 15.00
N ALA A 46 -26.64 -44.08 15.93
CA ALA A 46 -25.32 -43.83 16.51
C ALA A 46 -24.21 -43.94 15.45
N GLU A 47 -24.28 -44.94 14.59
CA GLU A 47 -23.33 -45.15 13.49
C GLU A 47 -23.35 -44.00 12.48
N HIS A 48 -24.54 -43.59 12.02
CA HIS A 48 -24.70 -42.45 11.13
C HIS A 48 -24.22 -41.13 11.78
N ARG A 49 -24.49 -40.93 13.07
CA ARG A 49 -24.05 -39.74 13.81
C ARG A 49 -22.53 -39.68 13.93
N ASN A 50 -21.88 -40.81 14.24
CA ASN A 50 -20.43 -40.89 14.35
C ASN A 50 -19.75 -40.66 13.00
N LYS A 51 -20.27 -41.29 11.93
CA LYS A 51 -19.74 -41.10 10.58
C LYS A 51 -19.89 -39.66 10.10
N ALA A 52 -21.01 -38.99 10.42
CA ALA A 52 -21.19 -37.58 10.12
C ALA A 52 -20.20 -36.69 10.90
N ALA A 53 -19.96 -36.98 12.18
CA ALA A 53 -18.99 -36.23 12.99
C ALA A 53 -17.55 -36.39 12.48
N GLU A 54 -17.18 -37.58 12.03
CA GLU A 54 -15.85 -37.86 11.46
C GLU A 54 -15.64 -37.11 10.13
N LEU A 55 -16.62 -37.14 9.22
CA LEU A 55 -16.55 -36.39 7.94
C LEU A 55 -16.45 -34.88 8.16
N VAL A 56 -17.21 -34.34 9.12
CA VAL A 56 -17.12 -32.92 9.49
C VAL A 56 -15.75 -32.61 10.09
N GLY A 57 -15.23 -33.46 10.97
CA GLY A 57 -13.88 -33.30 11.55
C GLY A 57 -12.79 -33.29 10.48
N GLN A 58 -12.81 -34.25 9.55
CA GLN A 58 -11.87 -34.31 8.44
C GLN A 58 -11.94 -33.07 7.54
N GLY A 59 -13.15 -32.63 7.17
CA GLY A 59 -13.31 -31.42 6.35
C GLY A 59 -12.89 -30.14 7.05
N VAL A 60 -13.03 -30.05 8.37
CA VAL A 60 -12.51 -28.93 9.17
C VAL A 60 -10.99 -28.97 9.23
N GLU A 61 -10.38 -30.14 9.47
CA GLU A 61 -8.93 -30.32 9.52
C GLU A 61 -8.28 -29.95 8.17
N GLU A 62 -8.84 -30.43 7.06
CA GLU A 62 -8.37 -30.15 5.70
C GLU A 62 -8.49 -28.67 5.34
N ARG A 63 -9.59 -28.02 5.71
CA ARG A 63 -9.73 -26.56 5.54
C ARG A 63 -8.74 -25.80 6.41
N LEU A 64 -8.52 -26.24 7.65
CA LEU A 64 -7.62 -25.58 8.58
C LEU A 64 -6.16 -25.68 8.12
N THR A 65 -5.76 -26.83 7.57
CA THR A 65 -4.42 -27.00 6.98
C THR A 65 -4.26 -26.16 5.73
N GLY A 66 -5.27 -26.12 4.85
CA GLY A 66 -5.27 -25.25 3.67
C GLY A 66 -5.13 -23.77 4.02
N VAL A 67 -5.95 -23.26 4.94
CA VAL A 67 -5.89 -21.87 5.41
C VAL A 67 -4.56 -21.56 6.09
N LYS A 68 -3.99 -22.50 6.86
CA LYS A 68 -2.67 -22.32 7.47
C LYS A 68 -1.56 -22.16 6.44
N GLU A 69 -1.57 -22.97 5.38
CA GLU A 69 -0.54 -22.88 4.35
C GLU A 69 -0.71 -21.61 3.50
N GLU A 70 -1.94 -21.24 3.16
CA GLU A 70 -2.24 -19.98 2.48
C GLU A 70 -1.76 -18.77 3.31
N LEU A 71 -2.04 -18.77 4.62
CA LEU A 71 -1.56 -17.73 5.53
C LEU A 71 -0.03 -17.71 5.63
N ARG A 72 0.61 -18.89 5.64
CA ARG A 72 2.08 -18.99 5.67
C ARG A 72 2.72 -18.41 4.42
N LEU A 73 2.15 -18.66 3.24
CA LEU A 73 2.61 -18.10 1.98
C LEU A 73 2.41 -16.58 1.94
N ALA A 74 1.21 -16.11 2.30
CA ALA A 74 0.92 -14.68 2.37
C ALA A 74 1.87 -13.93 3.33
N LEU A 75 2.14 -14.50 4.51
CA LEU A 75 3.09 -13.92 5.46
C LEU A 75 4.51 -13.88 4.91
N ALA A 76 4.95 -14.94 4.22
CA ALA A 76 6.27 -14.96 3.59
C ALA A 76 6.41 -13.88 2.51
N ASP A 77 5.36 -13.62 1.74
CA ASP A 77 5.36 -12.57 0.72
C ASP A 77 5.36 -11.17 1.33
N VAL A 78 4.62 -10.95 2.41
CA VAL A 78 4.67 -9.68 3.17
C VAL A 78 6.08 -9.41 3.69
N VAL A 79 6.71 -10.39 4.35
CA VAL A 79 8.07 -10.24 4.89
C VAL A 79 9.09 -9.97 3.77
N ARG A 80 8.95 -10.60 2.60
CA ARG A 80 9.82 -10.32 1.45
C ARG A 80 9.60 -8.91 0.91
N ALA A 81 8.35 -8.45 0.84
CA ALA A 81 8.02 -7.12 0.39
C ALA A 81 8.60 -6.05 1.33
N GLU A 82 8.44 -6.23 2.65
CA GLU A 82 9.03 -5.35 3.66
C GLU A 82 10.56 -5.31 3.56
N ALA A 83 11.23 -6.47 3.46
CA ALA A 83 12.68 -6.50 3.31
C ALA A 83 13.16 -5.82 2.03
N ALA A 84 12.44 -5.98 0.91
CA ALA A 84 12.75 -5.30 -0.34
C ALA A 84 12.55 -3.79 -0.24
N GLN A 85 11.50 -3.35 0.47
CA GLN A 85 11.22 -1.95 0.74
C GLN A 85 12.34 -1.32 1.59
N ASP A 86 12.74 -1.96 2.69
CA ASP A 86 13.81 -1.47 3.56
C ASP A 86 15.14 -1.30 2.81
N ILE A 87 15.47 -2.27 1.93
CA ILE A 87 16.66 -2.20 1.07
C ILE A 87 16.55 -1.00 0.10
N ALA A 88 15.39 -0.82 -0.52
CA ALA A 88 15.15 0.28 -1.45
C ALA A 88 15.25 1.65 -0.76
N GLU A 89 14.63 1.80 0.42
CA GLU A 89 14.68 3.04 1.21
C GLU A 89 16.10 3.35 1.66
N THR A 90 16.84 2.35 2.16
CA THR A 90 18.24 2.51 2.57
C THR A 90 19.12 2.91 1.37
N ALA A 91 18.92 2.30 0.21
CA ALA A 91 19.66 2.64 -1.00
C ALA A 91 19.35 4.07 -1.48
N THR A 92 18.09 4.48 -1.46
CA THR A 92 17.67 5.84 -1.83
C THR A 92 18.28 6.87 -0.89
N LYS A 93 18.25 6.61 0.42
CA LYS A 93 18.87 7.50 1.41
C LYS A 93 20.38 7.60 1.25
N ALA A 94 21.07 6.47 1.06
CA ALA A 94 22.51 6.45 0.81
C ALA A 94 22.88 7.22 -0.47
N LYS A 95 22.05 7.14 -1.51
CA LYS A 95 22.19 7.92 -2.75
C LYS A 95 22.02 9.42 -2.50
N SER A 96 21.01 9.84 -1.73
CA SER A 96 20.81 11.24 -1.33
C SER A 96 22.01 11.79 -0.55
N ASP A 97 22.46 11.06 0.47
CA ASP A 97 23.61 11.43 1.30
C ASP A 97 24.90 11.56 0.48
N PHE A 98 25.14 10.62 -0.43
CA PHE A 98 26.29 10.67 -1.32
C PHE A 98 26.24 11.91 -2.22
N LEU A 99 25.11 12.18 -2.88
CA LEU A 99 24.95 13.34 -3.76
C LEU A 99 25.06 14.66 -3.02
N SER A 100 24.54 14.73 -1.79
CA SER A 100 24.66 15.91 -0.92
C SER A 100 26.11 16.22 -0.58
N LYS A 101 26.89 15.21 -0.17
CA LYS A 101 28.33 15.37 0.10
C LYS A 101 29.10 15.79 -1.15
N MET A 102 28.86 15.11 -2.27
CA MET A 102 29.50 15.45 -3.54
C MET A 102 29.15 16.86 -4.01
N SER A 103 27.91 17.33 -3.78
CA SER A 103 27.51 18.70 -4.13
C SER A 103 28.37 19.75 -3.43
N HIS A 104 28.67 19.59 -2.13
CA HIS A 104 29.57 20.49 -1.40
C HIS A 104 31.01 20.42 -1.90
N GLU A 105 31.52 19.22 -2.16
CA GLU A 105 32.87 19.00 -2.71
C GLU A 105 33.04 19.53 -4.13
N ILE A 106 31.98 19.60 -4.93
CA ILE A 106 32.00 20.16 -6.28
C ILE A 106 31.76 21.68 -6.26
N ARG A 107 30.86 22.18 -5.40
CA ARG A 107 30.55 23.62 -5.29
C ARG A 107 31.78 24.43 -4.89
N THR A 108 32.60 23.91 -3.98
CA THR A 108 33.81 24.60 -3.49
C THR A 108 34.81 24.95 -4.61
N PRO A 109 35.29 23.99 -5.44
CA PRO A 109 36.18 24.31 -6.55
C PRO A 109 35.50 25.12 -7.66
N ILE A 110 34.21 24.90 -7.96
CA ILE A 110 33.50 25.69 -8.98
C ILE A 110 33.39 27.16 -8.56
N ASN A 111 32.99 27.43 -7.31
CA ASN A 111 32.93 28.79 -6.80
C ASN A 111 34.33 29.44 -6.75
N GLY A 112 35.38 28.65 -6.52
CA GLY A 112 36.77 29.11 -6.64
C GLY A 112 37.15 29.50 -8.07
N ILE A 113 36.70 28.73 -9.07
CA ILE A 113 36.92 29.05 -10.50
C ILE A 113 36.16 30.33 -10.87
N ILE A 114 34.88 30.43 -10.53
CA ILE A 114 34.06 31.62 -10.80
C ILE A 114 34.69 32.85 -10.14
N GLY A 115 35.02 32.78 -8.86
CA GLY A 115 35.68 33.88 -8.16
C GLY A 115 37.04 34.26 -8.74
N SER A 116 37.79 33.29 -9.27
CA SER A 116 39.06 33.59 -9.97
C SER A 116 38.83 34.29 -11.31
N LEU A 117 37.78 33.92 -12.04
CA LEU A 117 37.41 34.55 -13.30
C LEU A 117 36.85 35.96 -13.09
N ASP A 118 36.07 36.19 -12.02
CA ASP A 118 35.50 37.48 -11.65
C ASP A 118 36.57 38.52 -11.23
N LEU A 119 37.76 38.07 -10.81
CA LEU A 119 38.88 38.94 -10.46
C LEU A 119 39.69 39.40 -11.68
N ILE A 120 39.45 38.85 -12.87
CA ILE A 120 40.15 39.24 -14.08
C ILE A 120 39.66 40.61 -14.53
N ASN A 121 40.59 41.57 -14.65
CA ASN A 121 40.27 42.92 -15.10
C ASN A 121 39.80 42.91 -16.57
N PRO A 122 38.55 43.30 -16.88
CA PRO A 122 38.02 43.29 -18.25
C PRO A 122 38.81 44.18 -19.20
N ASP A 123 39.39 45.27 -18.69
CA ASP A 123 40.11 46.27 -19.49
C ASP A 123 41.49 45.77 -19.98
N GLU A 124 42.00 44.68 -19.39
CA GLU A 124 43.29 44.07 -19.75
C GLU A 124 43.12 42.89 -20.74
N LEU A 125 41.89 42.55 -21.09
CA LEU A 125 41.59 41.43 -21.98
C LEU A 125 41.50 41.87 -23.45
N THR A 126 42.08 41.05 -24.33
CA THR A 126 41.73 41.13 -25.75
C THR A 126 40.27 40.71 -25.95
N PRO A 127 39.60 41.13 -27.03
CA PRO A 127 38.20 40.77 -27.28
C PRO A 127 37.94 39.25 -27.25
N LEU A 128 38.87 38.45 -27.76
CA LEU A 128 38.77 36.99 -27.76
C LEU A 128 38.90 36.40 -26.33
N GLN A 129 39.82 36.93 -25.52
CA GLN A 129 39.99 36.48 -24.14
C GLN A 129 38.78 36.86 -23.26
N ALA A 130 38.20 38.05 -23.47
CA ALA A 130 36.98 38.46 -22.79
C ALA A 130 35.80 37.52 -23.12
N GLU A 131 35.68 37.13 -24.39
CA GLU A 131 34.68 36.16 -24.82
C GLU A 131 34.90 34.78 -24.19
N ASP A 132 36.15 34.31 -24.10
CA ASP A 132 36.50 33.04 -23.46
C ASP A 132 36.25 33.02 -21.94
N VAL A 133 36.59 34.11 -21.24
CA VAL A 133 36.30 34.27 -19.81
C VAL A 133 34.79 34.26 -19.58
N ASN A 134 34.02 35.01 -20.38
CA ASN A 134 32.57 35.02 -20.27
C ASN A 134 31.95 33.64 -20.55
N ARG A 135 32.44 32.93 -21.58
CA ARG A 135 32.05 31.53 -21.86
C ARG A 135 32.32 30.61 -20.66
N ALA A 136 33.48 30.75 -20.02
CA ALA A 136 33.83 29.94 -18.85
C ALA A 136 32.90 30.20 -17.67
N ILE A 137 32.60 31.47 -17.35
CA ILE A 137 31.66 31.86 -16.28
C ILE A 137 30.26 31.29 -16.54
N ILE A 138 29.73 31.47 -17.76
CA ILE A 138 28.40 30.94 -18.14
C ILE A 138 28.37 29.41 -17.99
N SER A 139 29.42 28.71 -18.44
CA SER A 139 29.51 27.26 -18.34
C SER A 139 29.58 26.78 -16.88
N SER A 140 30.37 27.45 -16.03
CA SER A 140 30.46 27.15 -14.60
C SER A 140 29.13 27.34 -13.87
N ASN A 141 28.41 28.44 -14.16
CA ASN A 141 27.08 28.69 -13.59
C ASN A 141 26.06 27.65 -14.06
N ARG A 142 26.08 27.28 -15.34
CA ARG A 142 25.21 26.21 -15.88
C ARG A 142 25.48 24.87 -15.22
N LEU A 143 26.76 24.51 -15.02
CA LEU A 143 27.14 23.28 -14.33
C LEU A 143 26.65 23.27 -12.88
N LEU A 144 26.78 24.40 -12.16
CA LEU A 144 26.25 24.54 -10.81
C LEU A 144 24.72 24.38 -10.76
N GLY A 145 24.01 24.94 -11.75
CA GLY A 145 22.57 24.75 -11.92
C GLY A 145 22.19 23.28 -12.08
N ILE A 146 22.87 22.54 -12.98
CA ILE A 146 22.64 21.10 -13.19
C ILE A 146 22.90 20.30 -11.91
N ILE A 147 23.98 20.60 -11.19
CA ILE A 147 24.31 19.92 -9.92
C ILE A 147 23.22 20.15 -8.87
N ASN A 148 22.74 21.40 -8.73
CA ASN A 148 21.67 21.71 -7.80
C ASN A 148 20.37 20.99 -8.17
N GLN A 149 20.02 20.91 -9.46
CA GLN A 149 18.85 20.16 -9.93
C GLN A 149 18.94 18.66 -9.62
N ILE A 150 20.12 18.05 -9.81
CA ILE A 150 20.35 16.63 -9.46
C ILE A 150 20.21 16.41 -7.95
N LEU A 151 20.72 17.33 -7.13
CA LEU A 151 20.60 17.25 -5.68
C LEU A 151 19.15 17.41 -5.22
N ASP A 152 18.42 18.37 -5.78
CA ASP A 152 17.00 18.57 -5.46
C ASP A 152 16.18 17.34 -5.83
N PHE A 153 16.45 16.72 -6.98
CA PHE A 153 15.83 15.45 -7.38
C PHE A 153 16.12 14.32 -6.38
N ALA A 154 17.38 14.18 -5.92
CA ALA A 154 17.75 13.17 -4.94
C ALA A 154 17.03 13.36 -3.59
N LYS A 155 16.85 14.61 -3.15
CA LYS A 155 16.07 14.93 -1.94
C LYS A 155 14.59 14.62 -2.11
N ILE A 156 14.02 14.80 -3.31
CA ILE A 156 12.63 14.41 -3.61
C ILE A 156 12.48 12.89 -3.48
N GLU A 157 13.35 12.11 -4.11
CA GLU A 157 13.31 10.65 -4.04
C GLU A 157 13.42 10.14 -2.60
N ALA A 158 14.24 10.78 -1.76
CA ALA A 158 14.41 10.44 -0.35
C ALA A 158 13.30 10.98 0.56
N SER A 159 12.30 11.70 0.04
CA SER A 159 11.28 12.41 0.85
C SER A 159 11.86 13.40 1.88
N GLU A 160 13.04 13.96 1.59
CA GLU A 160 13.80 14.87 2.46
C GLU A 160 13.54 16.36 2.15
N ILE A 161 12.64 16.67 1.20
CA ILE A 161 12.29 18.06 0.93
C ILE A 161 11.39 18.61 2.04
N GLU A 162 11.94 19.58 2.77
CA GLU A 162 11.14 20.45 3.64
C GLU A 162 10.47 21.54 2.81
N TYR A 163 9.15 21.68 2.96
CA TYR A 163 8.38 22.76 2.38
C TYR A 163 8.28 23.92 3.36
N GLN A 164 8.85 25.08 3.01
CA GLN A 164 8.77 26.26 3.85
C GLN A 164 7.55 27.11 3.48
N SER A 165 6.44 26.96 4.21
CA SER A 165 5.24 27.77 3.99
C SER A 165 5.36 29.15 4.65
N GLN A 166 5.87 30.13 3.91
CA GLN A 166 5.97 31.52 4.36
C GLN A 166 5.07 32.45 3.54
N PRO A 167 4.59 33.57 4.11
CA PRO A 167 3.96 34.62 3.33
C PRO A 167 4.93 35.17 2.29
N PHE A 168 4.52 35.26 1.04
CA PHE A 168 5.32 35.84 -0.04
C PHE A 168 4.46 36.61 -1.05
N ASP A 169 5.11 37.46 -1.84
CA ASP A 169 4.51 38.22 -2.94
C ASP A 169 4.81 37.50 -4.27
N LEU A 170 3.77 36.96 -4.90
CA LEU A 170 3.91 36.25 -6.17
C LEU A 170 4.23 37.20 -7.33
N GLY A 171 3.76 38.45 -7.27
CA GLY A 171 4.06 39.47 -8.28
C GLY A 171 5.56 39.77 -8.29
N GLN A 172 6.17 39.93 -7.11
CA GLN A 172 7.61 40.11 -7.00
C GLN A 172 8.38 38.91 -7.56
N VAL A 173 7.98 37.69 -7.22
CA VAL A 173 8.65 36.47 -7.73
C VAL A 173 8.64 36.41 -9.24
N VAL A 174 7.50 36.72 -9.89
CA VAL A 174 7.43 36.66 -11.35
C VAL A 174 8.20 37.82 -11.99
N GLN A 175 8.19 39.00 -11.37
CA GLN A 175 9.01 40.13 -11.84
C GLN A 175 10.50 39.76 -11.83
N ASP A 176 10.98 39.15 -10.75
CA ASP A 176 12.38 38.70 -10.64
C ASP A 176 12.74 37.72 -11.78
N VAL A 177 11.86 36.75 -12.09
CA VAL A 177 12.05 35.80 -13.20
C VAL A 177 12.10 36.51 -14.56
N VAL A 178 11.21 37.48 -14.78
CA VAL A 178 11.16 38.26 -16.03
C VAL A 178 12.43 39.09 -16.18
N ASP A 179 12.90 39.75 -15.12
CA ASP A 179 14.11 40.58 -15.15
C ASP A 179 15.36 39.75 -15.49
N VAL A 180 15.42 38.51 -15.01
CA VAL A 180 16.51 37.57 -15.31
C VAL A 180 16.48 37.09 -16.78
N LEU A 181 15.29 36.81 -17.32
CA LEU A 181 15.15 36.17 -18.64
C LEU A 181 14.89 37.17 -19.80
N ALA A 182 14.49 38.40 -19.52
CA ALA A 182 14.21 39.42 -20.54
C ALA A 182 15.41 39.74 -21.46
N PRO A 183 16.67 39.85 -20.96
CA PRO A 183 17.83 40.03 -21.83
C PRO A 183 18.00 38.87 -22.81
N GLN A 184 17.89 37.63 -22.32
CA GLN A 184 18.03 36.42 -23.14
C GLN A 184 16.91 36.29 -24.18
N ALA A 185 15.68 36.66 -23.81
CA ALA A 185 14.56 36.71 -24.75
C ALA A 185 14.81 37.76 -25.85
N THR A 186 15.33 38.93 -25.47
CA THR A 186 15.67 40.01 -26.41
C THR A 186 16.76 39.59 -27.38
N ASP A 187 17.80 38.91 -26.90
CA ASP A 187 18.88 38.35 -27.73
C ASP A 187 18.35 37.31 -28.73
N LYS A 188 17.30 36.58 -28.35
CA LYS A 188 16.58 35.63 -29.22
C LYS A 188 15.54 36.30 -30.14
N GLY A 189 15.37 37.62 -30.07
CA GLY A 189 14.35 38.37 -30.81
C GLY A 189 12.91 38.11 -30.34
N LEU A 190 12.74 37.62 -29.11
CA LEU A 190 11.47 37.29 -28.49
C LEU A 190 11.03 38.40 -27.53
N LYS A 191 9.71 38.54 -27.38
CA LYS A 191 9.11 39.47 -26.41
C LYS A 191 8.56 38.69 -25.22
N LEU A 192 9.12 38.90 -24.04
CA LEU A 192 8.63 38.35 -22.79
C LEU A 192 7.62 39.34 -22.17
N ILE A 193 6.40 38.88 -21.90
CA ILE A 193 5.31 39.70 -21.33
C ILE A 193 4.76 38.96 -20.10
N SER A 194 4.63 39.67 -18.98
CA SER A 194 3.95 39.19 -17.78
C SER A 194 2.67 39.98 -17.55
N GLU A 195 1.58 39.26 -17.26
CA GLU A 195 0.28 39.83 -16.92
C GLU A 195 -0.26 39.15 -15.65
N PHE A 196 -0.78 39.94 -14.71
CA PHE A 196 -1.28 39.43 -13.43
C PHE A 196 -2.67 39.99 -13.15
N GLY A 197 -3.55 39.14 -12.62
CA GLY A 197 -4.80 39.59 -12.02
C GLY A 197 -4.54 40.35 -10.71
N SER A 198 -5.32 41.39 -10.45
CA SER A 198 -5.21 42.23 -9.23
C SER A 198 -5.40 41.45 -7.91
N ASP A 199 -5.95 40.24 -8.00
CA ASP A 199 -6.23 39.28 -6.93
C ASP A 199 -5.04 38.38 -6.54
N LEU A 200 -3.91 38.47 -7.25
CA LEU A 200 -2.72 37.63 -7.04
C LEU A 200 -1.59 38.31 -6.27
N ILE A 201 -1.68 39.63 -6.02
CA ILE A 201 -0.52 40.48 -5.71
C ILE A 201 -0.09 40.43 -4.22
N THR A 202 -0.91 39.96 -3.26
CA THR A 202 -0.45 39.91 -1.85
C THR A 202 -1.00 38.74 -1.04
N GLY A 203 -0.19 38.26 -0.08
CA GLY A 203 -0.65 37.38 1.00
C GLY A 203 -0.73 35.89 0.69
N ARG A 204 -0.05 35.41 -0.37
CA ARG A 204 0.05 33.96 -0.62
C ARG A 204 1.00 33.33 0.39
N ARG A 205 0.70 32.09 0.78
CA ARG A 205 1.58 31.29 1.63
C ARG A 205 2.15 30.15 0.83
N GLY A 206 3.47 29.99 0.86
CA GLY A 206 4.16 28.89 0.23
C GLY A 206 5.66 29.06 0.21
N ASP A 207 6.33 28.18 -0.53
CA ASP A 207 7.78 28.20 -0.68
C ASP A 207 8.17 29.08 -1.88
N GLN A 208 8.50 30.33 -1.59
CA GLN A 208 8.85 31.34 -2.60
C GLN A 208 10.01 30.87 -3.49
N GLN A 209 11.04 30.25 -2.90
CA GLN A 209 12.23 29.85 -3.64
C GLN A 209 11.93 28.71 -4.61
N LYS A 210 11.13 27.72 -4.19
CA LYS A 210 10.71 26.64 -5.08
C LYS A 210 9.82 27.14 -6.21
N ILE A 211 8.90 28.06 -5.93
CA ILE A 211 8.04 28.65 -6.97
C ILE A 211 8.89 29.44 -7.97
N HIS A 212 9.83 30.25 -7.50
CA HIS A 212 10.78 30.97 -8.37
C HIS A 212 11.55 30.00 -9.27
N GLN A 213 12.07 28.89 -8.72
CA GLN A 213 12.79 27.87 -9.49
C GLN A 213 11.90 27.20 -10.54
N VAL A 214 10.64 26.87 -10.21
CA VAL A 214 9.67 26.31 -11.15
C VAL A 214 9.42 27.28 -12.29
N LEU A 215 9.19 28.56 -11.98
CA LEU A 215 8.94 29.59 -12.99
C LEU A 215 10.16 29.81 -13.90
N LEU A 216 11.36 29.90 -13.35
CA LEU A 216 12.60 29.95 -14.15
C LEU A 216 12.69 28.78 -15.11
N ASN A 217 12.54 27.55 -14.61
CA ASN A 217 12.64 26.35 -15.44
C ASN A 217 11.56 26.29 -16.54
N LEU A 218 10.35 26.78 -16.26
CA LEU A 218 9.24 26.77 -17.24
C LEU A 218 9.42 27.82 -18.34
N VAL A 219 9.97 28.99 -18.01
CA VAL A 219 10.14 30.11 -18.95
C VAL A 219 11.47 30.01 -19.72
N GLU A 220 12.50 29.40 -19.13
CA GLU A 220 13.80 29.17 -19.79
C GLU A 220 13.71 28.12 -20.92
N ASN A 221 12.81 27.14 -20.79
CA ASN A 221 12.59 26.04 -21.74
C ASN A 221 12.18 26.53 -23.13
#